data_AF-A0A3M1CBI5-F1
#
_entry.id   AF-A0A3M1CBI5-F1
#
_cell.length_a   1.000
_cell.length_b   1.000
_cell.length_c   1.000
_cell.angle_alpha   90.00
_cell.angle_beta   90.00
_cell.angle_gamma   90.00
#
_symmetry.space_group_name_H-M   'P 1'
#
loop_
_entity.id
_entity.type
_entity.pdbx_description
1 polymer ?
#
loop_
_entity_poly.entity_id
_entity_poly.type
_entity_poly.pdbx_seq_one_letter_code
_entity_poly.pdbx_strand_id
1 'polypeptide(L)' 'MSHRVQKAEKSWQQVIAQYLLTRFQEPLKGLVSISRVEAAKDLRSAKVFVSVMG' A
#
# COMPACT_ATOMS: atom_id res chain seq x y z
N MET A 1 14.34 -12.59 -5.82
CA MET A 1 12.98 -12.30 -5.29
C MET A 1 11.96 -12.80 -6.30
N SER A 2 10.89 -13.50 -5.91
CA SER A 2 9.95 -14.12 -6.87
C SER A 2 9.17 -13.04 -7.65
N HIS A 3 9.06 -13.16 -8.97
CA HIS A 3 8.30 -12.22 -9.83
C HIS A 3 6.84 -12.08 -9.41
N ARG A 4 6.25 -13.14 -8.85
CA ARG A 4 4.87 -13.14 -8.35
C ARG A 4 4.68 -12.18 -7.18
N VAL A 5 5.65 -12.15 -6.27
CA VAL A 5 5.62 -11.31 -5.07
C VAL A 5 5.70 -9.83 -5.46
N GLN A 6 6.65 -9.47 -6.33
CA GLN A 6 6.78 -8.10 -6.84
C GLN A 6 5.52 -7.61 -7.56
N LYS A 7 4.89 -8.49 -8.35
CA LYS A 7 3.62 -8.16 -9.04
C LYS A 7 2.50 -7.91 -8.03
N ALA A 8 2.40 -8.74 -6.99
CA ALA A 8 1.42 -8.57 -5.92
C ALA A 8 1.66 -7.26 -5.15
N GLU A 9 2.89 -7.00 -4.72
CA GLU A 9 3.27 -5.76 -4.02
C GLU A 9 2.88 -4.50 -4.81
N LYS A 10 3.21 -4.46 -6.11
CA LYS A 10 2.86 -3.32 -6.97
C LYS A 10 1.35 -3.16 -7.15
N SER A 11 0.63 -4.27 -7.32
CA SER A 11 -0.83 -4.26 -7.46
C SER A 11 -1.51 -3.78 -6.18
N TRP A 12 -1.06 -4.27 -5.02
CA TRP A 12 -1.61 -3.87 -3.72
C TRP A 12 -1.30 -2.42 -3.40
N GLN A 13 -0.10 -1.93 -3.72
CA GLN A 13 0.23 -0.51 -3.57
C GLN A 13 -0.77 0.38 -4.32
N GLN A 14 -1.11 0.04 -5.57
CA GLN A 14 -2.07 0.80 -6.37
C GLN A 14 -3.49 0.74 -5.79
N VAL A 15 -3.96 -0.46 -5.41
CA VAL A 15 -5.32 -0.65 -4.86
C VAL A 15 -5.48 0.10 -3.54
N ILE A 16 -4.51 -0.01 -2.64
CA ILE A 16 -4.56 0.65 -1.33
C ILE A 16 -4.47 2.16 -1.50
N ALA A 17 -3.58 2.67 -2.37
CA ALA A 17 -3.50 4.11 -2.65
C ALA A 17 -4.83 4.65 -3.21
N GLN A 18 -5.45 3.92 -4.15
CA GLN A 18 -6.74 4.31 -4.71
C GLN A 18 -7.84 4.33 -3.65
N TYR A 19 -7.87 3.33 -2.76
CA TYR A 19 -8.83 3.27 -1.66
C TYR A 19 -8.69 4.47 -0.73
N LEU A 20 -7.46 4.81 -0.33
CA LEU A 20 -7.17 5.95 0.53
C LEU A 20 -7.67 7.27 -0.07
N LEU A 21 -7.53 7.45 -1.39
CA LEU A 21 -7.96 8.68 -2.07
C LEU A 21 -9.46 8.78 -2.29
N THR A 22 -10.18 7.65 -2.43
CA THR A 22 -11.57 7.68 -2.94
C THR A 22 -12.62 7.10 -2.03
N ARG A 23 -12.25 6.27 -1.05
CA ARG A 23 -13.20 5.51 -0.23
C ARG A 23 -12.90 5.59 1.26
N PHE A 24 -11.78 6.20 1.66
CA PHE A 24 -11.44 6.35 3.06
C PHE A 24 -12.37 7.36 3.72
N GLN A 25 -13.01 6.93 4.81
CA GLN A 25 -14.10 7.69 5.43
C GLN A 25 -13.60 8.83 6.32
N GLU A 26 -12.40 8.69 6.89
CA GLU A 26 -11.85 9.71 7.76
C GLU A 26 -10.99 10.71 6.96
N PRO A 27 -11.02 12.00 7.32
CA PRO A 27 -10.15 12.98 6.69
C PRO A 27 -8.68 12.64 6.99
N LEU A 28 -7.92 12.41 5.93
CA LEU A 28 -6.47 12.24 6.02
C LEU A 28 -5.87 13.60 6.41
N LYS A 29 -5.20 13.65 7.58
CA LYS A 29 -4.48 14.85 8.04
C LYS A 29 -3.19 14.98 7.22
N GLY A 30 -3.22 15.85 6.22
CA GLY A 30 -2.08 16.09 5.33
C GLY A 30 -2.06 15.16 4.11
N LEU A 31 -0.97 15.22 3.35
CA LEU A 31 -0.79 14.40 2.16
C LEU A 31 -0.32 12.99 2.59
N VAL A 32 -1.19 12.00 2.42
CA VAL A 32 -0.90 10.60 2.76
C VAL A 32 -0.66 9.80 1.49
N SER A 33 0.42 9.04 1.45
CA SER A 33 0.80 8.19 0.32
C SER A 33 1.35 6.83 0.78
N ILE A 34 1.23 5.81 -0.07
CA ILE A 34 1.83 4.49 0.17
C ILE A 34 3.22 4.46 -0.47
N SER A 35 4.27 4.37 0.36
CA SER A 35 5.66 4.41 -0.10
C SER A 35 6.18 3.06 -0.56
N ARG A 36 5.87 1.99 0.18
CA ARG A 36 6.13 0.60 -0.25
C ARG A 36 5.14 -0.38 0.36
N VAL A 37 5.06 -1.53 -0.28
CA VAL A 37 4.43 -2.74 0.26
C VAL A 37 5.47 -3.86 0.25
N GLU A 38 5.64 -4.54 1.36
CA GLU A 38 6.47 -5.75 1.46
C GLU A 38 5.58 -6.95 1.74
N ALA A 39 5.53 -7.91 0.82
CA ALA A 39 4.76 -9.12 1.00
C ALA A 39 5.65 -10.28 1.46
N ALA A 40 5.13 -11.10 2.38
CA ALA A 40 5.77 -12.36 2.72
C ALA A 40 5.81 -13.30 1.51
N LYS A 41 6.77 -14.24 1.48
CA LYS A 41 6.95 -15.17 0.35
C LYS A 41 5.72 -16.04 0.08
N ASP A 42 4.93 -16.31 1.12
CA ASP A 42 3.69 -17.08 1.06
C ASP A 42 2.45 -16.24 0.71
N LEU A 43 2.61 -14.92 0.53
CA LEU A 43 1.56 -13.94 0.27
C LEU A 43 0.45 -13.88 1.34
N ARG A 44 0.66 -14.47 2.52
CA ARG A 44 -0.35 -14.48 3.60
C ARG A 44 -0.32 -13.22 4.46
N SER A 45 0.79 -12.49 4.42
CA SER A 45 0.96 -11.25 5.16
C SER A 45 1.72 -10.22 4.33
N ALA A 46 1.45 -8.95 4.61
CA ALA A 46 2.15 -7.83 4.01
C ALA A 46 2.32 -6.69 5.00
N LYS A 47 3.45 -5.99 4.90
CA LYS A 47 3.69 -4.72 5.59
C LYS A 47 3.45 -3.59 4.60
N VAL A 48 2.61 -2.63 4.99
CA VAL A 48 2.31 -1.44 4.19
C VAL A 48 2.95 -0.26 4.88
N PHE A 49 3.82 0.44 4.16
CA PHE A 49 4.49 1.63 4.68
C PHE A 49 3.79 2.86 4.13
N VAL A 50 3.42 3.75 5.05
CA VAL A 50 2.64 4.95 4.75
C VAL A 50 3.49 6.17 5.08
N SER A 51 3.55 7.10 4.13
CA SER A 51 4.17 8.40 4.32
C SER A 51 3.08 9.44 4.55
N VAL A 52 3.20 10.20 5.63
CA VAL A 52 2.30 11.31 5.97
C VAL A 52 3.14 12.58 5.94
N MET A 53 2.79 13.51 5.06
CA MET A 53 3.36 14.86 5.03
C MET A 53 2.34 15.82 5.64
N GLY A 54 2.75 16.50 6.70
CA GLY A 54 1.96 17.48 7.44
C GLY A 54 2.68 18.81 7.56
#